data_AF-W9GC83-F1
#
_entry.id   AF-W9GC83-F1
#
_cell.length_a   1.000
_cell.length_b   1.000
_cell.length_c   1.000
_cell.angle_alpha   90.00
_cell.angle_beta   90.00
_cell.angle_gamma   90.00
#
_symmetry.space_group_name_H-M   'P 1'
#
loop_
_entity.id
_entity.type
_entity.pdbx_description
1 polymer ?
#
loop_
_entity_poly.entity_id
_entity_poly.type
_entity_poly.pdbx_seq_one_letter_code
_entity_poly.pdbx_strand_id
1 'polypeptide(L)'
;MTDALSKVCRDAALTVRGLITAMERLGHERLAGDDPALYWLEDWETLLRLREAYAADLLAGRTPRLDVPAGEDGRPISRRMSELEGCQVAQRLWELP
;
A
#
# COMPACT_ATOMS: atom_id res chain seq x y z
N MET A 1 -14.01 -12.95 -12.98
CA MET A 1 -13.41 -11.63 -12.66
C MET A 1 -12.51 -11.27 -13.83
N THR A 2 -12.87 -10.23 -14.59
CA THR A 2 -12.36 -9.93 -15.94
C THR A 2 -10.84 -9.72 -15.95
N ASP A 3 -10.14 -10.37 -16.88
CA ASP A 3 -8.67 -10.39 -17.01
C ASP A 3 -8.04 -8.98 -16.98
N ALA A 4 -8.78 -7.98 -17.47
CA ALA A 4 -8.42 -6.56 -17.38
C ALA A 4 -8.24 -6.05 -15.95
N LEU A 5 -9.12 -6.39 -15.01
CA LEU A 5 -8.98 -6.00 -13.60
C LEU A 5 -7.76 -6.66 -12.96
N SER A 6 -7.52 -7.95 -13.28
CA SER A 6 -6.33 -8.68 -12.83
C SER A 6 -5.04 -8.01 -13.32
N LYS A 7 -5.01 -7.61 -14.59
CA LYS A 7 -3.90 -6.85 -15.19
C LYS A 7 -3.68 -5.51 -14.50
N VAL A 8 -4.72 -4.68 -14.38
CA VAL A 8 -4.64 -3.37 -13.71
C VAL A 8 -4.08 -3.51 -12.30
N CYS A 9 -4.54 -4.51 -11.54
CA CYS A 9 -4.03 -4.71 -10.18
C CYS A 9 -2.56 -5.14 -10.15
N ARG A 10 -2.09 -5.95 -11.12
CA ARG A 10 -0.66 -6.31 -11.23
C ARG A 10 0.19 -5.10 -11.62
N ASP A 11 -0.23 -4.34 -12.62
CA ASP A 11 0.50 -3.18 -13.13
C ASP A 11 0.63 -2.10 -12.04
N ALA A 12 -0.42 -1.89 -11.23
CA ALA A 12 -0.38 -1.01 -10.07
C ALA A 12 0.66 -1.46 -9.03
N ALA A 13 0.72 -2.76 -8.71
CA ALA A 13 1.70 -3.27 -7.73
C ALA A 13 3.15 -3.16 -8.22
N LEU A 14 3.41 -3.37 -9.51
CA LEU A 14 4.74 -3.14 -10.08
C LEU A 14 5.14 -1.67 -10.00
N THR A 15 4.19 -0.77 -10.25
CA THR A 15 4.41 0.68 -10.15
C THR A 15 4.77 1.09 -8.72
N VAL A 16 4.01 0.61 -7.72
CA VAL A 16 4.28 0.90 -6.30
C VAL A 16 5.62 0.32 -5.85
N ARG A 17 5.98 -0.91 -6.27
CA ARG A 17 7.31 -1.48 -6.00
C ARG A 17 8.43 -0.61 -6.57
N GLY A 18 8.27 -0.14 -7.81
CA GLY A 18 9.24 0.77 -8.43
C GLY A 18 9.39 2.08 -7.67
N LEU A 19 8.28 2.63 -7.15
CA LEU A 19 8.30 3.83 -6.31
C LEU A 19 9.06 3.60 -4.99
N ILE A 20 8.76 2.49 -4.27
CA ILE A 20 9.47 2.12 -3.03
C ILE A 20 10.98 2.05 -3.28
N THR A 21 11.39 1.29 -4.29
CA THR A 21 12.82 1.17 -4.65
C THR A 21 13.45 2.51 -5.02
N ALA A 22 12.72 3.39 -5.71
CA ALA A 22 13.23 4.72 -6.03
C ALA A 22 13.41 5.59 -4.77
N MET A 23 12.49 5.50 -3.81
CA MET A 23 12.58 6.23 -2.54
C MET A 23 13.69 5.69 -1.65
N GLU A 24 13.85 4.37 -1.52
CA GLU A 24 14.96 3.76 -0.75
C GLU A 24 16.33 4.23 -1.24
N ARG A 25 16.48 4.46 -2.56
CA ARG A 25 17.72 4.99 -3.15
C ARG A 25 18.02 6.44 -2.76
N LEU A 26 17.05 7.21 -2.25
CA LEU A 26 17.29 8.55 -1.70
C LEU A 26 18.07 8.50 -0.38
N GLY A 27 18.09 7.34 0.28
CA GLY A 27 18.80 7.11 1.53
C GLY A 27 17.95 7.47 2.76
N HIS A 28 18.17 6.71 3.83
CA HIS A 28 17.39 6.82 5.07
C HIS A 28 17.45 8.22 5.69
N GLU A 29 18.61 8.87 5.71
CA GLU A 29 18.76 10.22 6.29
C GLU A 29 17.85 11.25 5.63
N ARG A 30 17.70 11.18 4.30
CA ARG A 30 16.87 12.12 3.54
C ARG A 30 15.38 11.86 3.76
N LEU A 31 14.99 10.59 3.91
CA LEU A 31 13.61 10.19 4.17
C LEU A 31 13.21 10.46 5.63
N ALA A 32 14.14 10.32 6.58
CA ALA A 32 13.91 10.62 7.99
C ALA A 32 13.66 12.10 8.24
N GLY A 33 14.19 12.98 7.39
CA GLY A 33 13.92 14.42 7.43
C GLY A 33 12.66 14.86 6.68
N ASP A 34 11.94 13.93 6.04
CA ASP A 34 10.77 14.19 5.20
C ASP A 34 9.56 13.42 5.75
N ASP A 35 9.09 13.81 6.94
CA ASP A 35 7.94 13.15 7.56
C ASP A 35 6.68 13.29 6.68
N PRO A 36 5.90 12.21 6.45
CA PRO A 36 6.00 10.86 7.04
C PRO A 36 6.55 9.79 6.07
N ALA A 37 7.56 10.11 5.25
CA ALA A 37 8.01 9.26 4.15
C ALA A 37 8.42 7.84 4.56
N LEU A 38 9.16 7.68 5.66
CA LEU A 38 9.57 6.36 6.15
C LEU A 38 8.37 5.48 6.55
N TYR A 39 7.42 6.08 7.26
CA TYR A 39 6.19 5.42 7.68
C TYR A 39 5.32 4.99 6.50
N TRP A 40 5.23 5.84 5.47
CA TRP A 40 4.50 5.50 4.26
C TRP A 40 5.16 4.40 3.45
N LEU A 41 6.50 4.34 3.41
CA LEU A 41 7.20 3.26 2.73
C LEU A 41 6.90 1.90 3.38
N GLU A 42 6.97 1.83 4.70
CA GLU A 42 6.64 0.62 5.45
C GLU A 42 5.18 0.19 5.23
N ASP A 43 4.26 1.15 5.20
CA ASP A 43 2.84 0.89 4.93
C ASP A 43 2.62 0.31 3.54
N TRP A 44 3.24 0.90 2.51
CA TRP A 44 3.13 0.43 1.13
C TRP A 44 3.69 -0.98 0.96
N GLU A 45 4.84 -1.27 1.58
CA GLU A 45 5.40 -2.62 1.56
C GLU A 45 4.47 -3.64 2.23
N THR A 46 3.89 -3.27 3.37
CA THR A 46 2.97 -4.13 4.12
C THR A 46 1.73 -4.45 3.30
N LEU A 47 1.13 -3.45 2.64
CA LEU A 47 -0.01 -3.64 1.75
C LEU A 47 0.33 -4.54 0.55
N LEU A 48 1.52 -4.37 -0.06
CA LEU A 48 1.97 -5.22 -1.16
C LEU A 48 2.13 -6.69 -0.73
N ARG A 49 2.75 -6.93 0.43
CA ARG A 49 2.91 -8.29 0.99
C ARG A 49 1.56 -8.95 1.27
N LEU A 50 0.63 -8.23 1.90
CA LEU A 50 -0.71 -8.76 2.19
C LEU A 50 -1.48 -9.09 0.93
N ARG A 51 -1.39 -8.24 -0.10
CA ARG A 51 -2.03 -8.48 -1.38
C ARG A 51 -1.47 -9.72 -2.08
N GLU A 52 -0.17 -9.95 -2.01
CA GLU A 52 0.46 -11.15 -2.59
C GLU A 52 0.06 -12.43 -1.86
N ALA A 53 0.04 -12.40 -0.53
CA ALA A 53 -0.45 -13.52 0.27
C ALA A 53 -1.92 -13.83 -0.04
N TYR A 54 -2.78 -12.81 -0.10
CA TYR A 54 -4.19 -12.94 -0.48
C TYR A 54 -4.36 -13.53 -1.89
N ALA A 55 -3.57 -13.08 -2.87
CA ALA A 55 -3.61 -13.62 -4.22
C ALA A 55 -3.16 -15.09 -4.28
N ALA A 56 -2.11 -15.45 -3.52
CA ALA A 56 -1.65 -16.84 -3.43
C ALA A 56 -2.71 -17.75 -2.78
N ASP A 57 -3.39 -17.27 -1.74
CA ASP A 57 -4.48 -17.98 -1.08
C ASP A 57 -5.67 -18.21 -2.02
N LEU A 58 -6.05 -17.20 -2.81
CA LEU A 58 -7.10 -17.34 -3.82
C LEU A 58 -6.71 -18.35 -4.91
N LEU A 59 -5.46 -18.32 -5.40
CA LEU A 59 -4.97 -19.27 -6.39
C LEU A 59 -4.93 -20.71 -5.86
N ALA A 60 -4.73 -20.88 -4.55
CA ALA A 60 -4.82 -22.16 -3.87
C ALA A 60 -6.27 -22.62 -3.58
N GLY A 61 -7.28 -21.87 -4.03
CA GLY A 61 -8.69 -22.19 -3.84
C GLY A 61 -9.22 -21.91 -2.43
N ARG A 62 -8.50 -21.13 -1.61
CA ARG A 62 -8.98 -20.67 -0.30
C ARG A 62 -9.89 -19.45 -0.46
N THR A 63 -10.63 -19.13 0.61
CA THR A 63 -11.42 -17.89 0.75
C THR A 63 -10.78 -17.01 1.83
N PRO A 64 -9.60 -16.42 1.57
CA PRO A 64 -8.95 -15.50 2.50
C PRO A 64 -9.78 -14.22 2.68
N ARG A 65 -9.56 -13.53 3.80
CA ARG A 65 -10.03 -12.17 4.03
C ARG A 65 -8.83 -11.23 3.99
N LEU A 66 -8.95 -10.12 3.27
CA LEU A 66 -7.93 -9.07 3.26
C LEU A 66 -8.33 -8.01 4.28
N ASP A 67 -7.69 -8.02 5.44
CA ASP A 67 -7.85 -6.98 6.45
C ASP A 67 -6.66 -6.01 6.36
N VAL A 68 -6.96 -4.71 6.20
CA VAL A 68 -5.92 -3.66 6.18
C VAL A 68 -5.41 -3.45 7.61
N PRO A 69 -4.11 -3.63 7.86
CA PRO A 69 -3.57 -3.52 9.20
C PRO A 69 -3.55 -2.06 9.66
N ALA A 70 -3.51 -1.89 10.98
CA ALA A 70 -3.15 -0.62 11.58
C ALA A 70 -1.62 -0.45 11.54
N GLY A 71 -1.16 0.79 11.42
CA GLY A 71 0.24 1.15 11.63
C GLY A 71 0.67 1.04 13.10
N GLU A 72 1.94 1.33 13.37
CA GLU A 72 2.49 1.32 14.73
C GLU A 72 1.75 2.24 15.71
N ASP A 73 1.13 3.30 15.21
CA ASP A 73 0.33 4.26 15.98
C ASP A 73 -1.12 3.79 16.23
N GLY A 74 -1.47 2.56 15.84
CA GLY A 74 -2.79 1.98 15.98
C GLY A 74 -3.85 2.55 15.01
N ARG A 75 -3.48 3.44 14.09
CA ARG A 75 -4.39 3.99 13.08
C ARG A 75 -4.38 3.12 11.82
N PRO A 76 -5.53 2.91 11.14
CA PRO A 76 -5.57 2.21 9.86
C PRO A 76 -4.62 2.86 8.85
N ILE A 77 -3.88 2.06 8.09
CA ILE A 77 -2.98 2.57 7.04
C ILE A 77 -3.72 3.51 6.09
N SER A 78 -4.96 3.17 5.70
CA SER A 78 -5.80 4.01 4.83
C SER A 78 -6.01 5.42 5.35
N ARG A 79 -6.06 5.59 6.69
CA ARG A 79 -6.23 6.88 7.36
C ARG A 79 -4.91 7.66 7.44
N ARG A 80 -3.79 6.98 7.69
CA ARG A 80 -2.45 7.61 7.76
C ARG A 80 -1.98 8.11 6.40
N MET A 81 -2.37 7.44 5.33
CA MET A 81 -2.09 7.88 3.97
C MET A 81 -2.94 9.10 3.57
N SER A 82 -3.95 9.45 4.36
CA SER A 82 -5.00 10.36 3.94
C SER A 82 -5.14 11.62 4.79
N GLU A 83 -4.63 11.60 6.02
CA GLU A 83 -4.63 12.70 6.98
C GLU A 83 -3.28 13.43 7.02
N LEU A 84 -2.80 13.92 5.86
CA LEU A 84 -1.73 14.92 5.81
C LEU A 84 -2.30 16.26 5.35
N GLU A 85 -2.14 17.30 6.17
CA GLU A 85 -2.45 18.66 5.75
C GLU A 85 -1.61 19.02 4.51
N GLY A 86 -2.28 19.21 3.37
CA GLY A 86 -1.64 19.55 2.09
C GLY A 86 -1.47 18.39 1.08
N CYS A 87 -1.58 17.13 1.51
CA CYS A 87 -1.56 15.97 0.62
C CYS A 87 -2.75 15.05 0.93
N GLN A 88 -3.91 15.40 0.38
CA GLN A 88 -5.10 14.55 0.48
C GLN A 88 -5.09 13.49 -0.62
N VAL A 89 -5.07 12.21 -0.23
CA VAL A 89 -5.46 11.12 -1.13
C VAL A 89 -6.93 11.33 -1.50
N ALA A 90 -7.25 11.24 -2.80
CA ALA A 90 -8.60 11.45 -3.29
C ALA A 90 -9.60 10.57 -2.51
N GLN A 91 -10.61 11.21 -1.93
CA GLN A 91 -11.60 10.61 -1.02
C GLN A 91 -12.26 9.33 -1.57
N ARG A 92 -12.35 9.20 -2.89
CA ARG A 92 -12.84 7.99 -3.59
C ARG A 92 -12.08 6.69 -3.26
N LEU A 93 -10.84 6.78 -2.77
CA LEU A 93 -10.07 5.59 -2.39
C LEU A 93 -10.42 5.06 -0.99
N TRP A 94 -11.15 5.82 -0.17
CA TRP A 94 -11.59 5.39 1.17
C TRP A 94 -12.88 4.57 1.15
N GLU A 95 -13.63 4.66 0.06
CA GLU A 95 -14.97 4.08 -0.11
C GLU A 95 -14.96 2.78 -0.92
N LEU A 96 -13.78 2.19 -1.15
CA LEU A 96 -13.72 0.88 -1.81
C LEU A 96 -14.27 -0.20 -0.84
N PRO A 97 -15.20 -1.05 -1.30
CA PRO A 97 -15.79 -2.13 -0.50
C PRO A 97 -14.78 -3.21 -0.11
#